data_AF-R5BQ24-F1
#
_entry.id   AF-R5BQ24-F1
#
_cell.length_a   1.000
_cell.length_b   1.000
_cell.length_c   1.000
_cell.angle_alpha   90.00
_cell.angle_beta   90.00
_cell.angle_gamma   90.00
#
_symmetry.space_group_name_H-M   'P 1'
#
loop_
_entity.id
_entity.type
_entity.pdbx_description
1 polymer ?
#
loop_
_entity_poly.entity_id
_entity_poly.type
_entity_poly.pdbx_seq_one_letter_code
_entity_poly.pdbx_strand_id
1 'polypeptide(L)'
;MNLADIVGGQVVIHPDMLAIPPFKKLWDSFKDKDLATKYLWYIVLKNKYDSPYVETMERDLIEPTLKKELFGNENYELPEIVIQAEDSWKSRTYSLLEYMLDGLLLKLEGAAKYYHLSKDDEMDLDSIKKLTDGAKNMAGVIESIVKLKSQVRAEEIKNSKVRGGGEMNPFELPKKKL
;
A
#
# COMPACT_ATOMS: atom_id res chain seq x y z
N MET A 1 -5.16 9.73 10.56
CA MET A 1 -6.18 10.15 9.60
C MET A 1 -6.65 8.90 8.87
N ASN A 2 -7.95 8.61 8.88
CA ASN A 2 -8.51 7.52 8.08
C ASN A 2 -8.61 8.01 6.62
N LEU A 3 -7.50 7.90 5.89
CA LEU A 3 -7.35 8.48 4.55
C LEU A 3 -8.17 7.74 3.48
N ALA A 4 -8.61 6.53 3.79
CA ALA A 4 -9.62 5.77 3.05
C ALA A 4 -10.26 4.77 4.02
N ASP A 5 -11.59 4.72 4.04
CA ASP A 5 -12.37 3.65 4.67
C ASP A 5 -13.01 2.82 3.56
N ILE A 6 -12.94 1.50 3.68
CA ILE A 6 -13.52 0.57 2.69
C ILE A 6 -14.79 0.02 3.30
N VAL A 7 -15.92 0.65 2.97
CA VAL A 7 -17.24 0.18 3.40
C VAL A 7 -17.89 -0.49 2.20
N GLY A 8 -18.05 -1.82 2.26
CA GLY A 8 -18.73 -2.59 1.21
C GLY A 8 -18.05 -2.58 -0.15
N GLY A 9 -16.72 -2.46 -0.21
CA GLY A 9 -15.94 -2.49 -1.45
C GLY A 9 -15.83 -1.15 -2.19
N GLN A 10 -16.34 -0.06 -1.60
CA GLN A 10 -16.15 1.30 -2.11
C GLN A 10 -15.18 2.07 -1.21
N VAL A 11 -14.22 2.75 -1.84
CA VAL A 11 -13.32 3.67 -1.15
C VAL A 11 -14.08 4.97 -0.89
N VAL A 12 -14.33 5.28 0.38
CA VAL A 12 -14.86 6.59 0.75
C VAL A 12 -13.72 7.60 0.59
N ILE A 13 -13.83 8.50 -0.40
CA ILE A 13 -12.92 9.65 -0.49
C ILE A 13 -13.26 10.58 0.67
N HIS A 14 -12.47 10.48 1.74
CA HIS A 14 -12.51 11.48 2.78
C HIS A 14 -12.10 12.82 2.17
N PRO A 15 -12.80 13.94 2.46
CA PRO A 15 -12.41 15.28 1.98
C PRO A 15 -10.94 15.62 2.25
N ASP A 16 -10.39 15.03 3.30
CA ASP A 16 -9.00 15.15 3.72
C ASP A 16 -8.00 14.58 2.71
N MET A 17 -8.44 13.66 1.84
CA MET A 17 -7.64 13.15 0.73
C MET A 17 -7.32 14.27 -0.28
N LEU A 18 -8.24 15.24 -0.46
CA LEU A 18 -8.01 16.42 -1.30
C LEU A 18 -7.18 17.51 -0.61
N ALA A 19 -6.87 17.36 0.68
CA ALA A 19 -5.88 18.21 1.34
C ALA A 19 -4.44 17.83 0.94
N ILE A 20 -4.27 16.68 0.28
CA ILE A 20 -2.98 16.20 -0.23
C ILE A 20 -2.70 16.91 -1.57
N PRO A 21 -1.65 17.74 -1.70
CA PRO A 21 -1.39 18.55 -2.89
C PRO A 21 -1.37 17.78 -4.23
N PRO A 22 -0.72 16.62 -4.36
CA PRO A 22 -0.77 15.85 -5.61
C PRO A 22 -2.18 15.34 -5.95
N PHE A 23 -2.98 14.94 -4.96
CA PHE A 23 -4.35 14.48 -5.18
C PHE A 23 -5.30 15.63 -5.50
N LYS A 24 -5.11 16.78 -4.87
CA LYS A 24 -5.82 18.01 -5.24
C LYS A 24 -5.53 18.40 -6.69
N LYS A 25 -4.26 18.40 -7.08
CA LYS A 25 -3.84 18.71 -8.46
C LYS A 25 -4.46 17.74 -9.47
N LEU A 26 -4.44 16.44 -9.17
CA LEU A 26 -5.10 15.42 -9.98
C LEU A 26 -6.59 15.74 -10.08
N TRP A 27 -7.28 15.88 -8.94
CA TRP A 27 -8.71 16.17 -8.89
C TRP A 27 -9.12 17.39 -9.70
N ASP A 28 -8.38 18.49 -9.57
CA ASP A 28 -8.68 19.76 -10.24
C ASP A 28 -8.42 19.70 -11.76
N SER A 29 -7.57 18.78 -12.22
CA SER A 29 -7.21 18.64 -13.63
C SER A 29 -8.26 17.91 -14.48
N PHE A 30 -9.20 17.19 -13.86
CA PHE A 30 -10.27 16.50 -14.56
C PHE A 30 -11.62 17.21 -14.35
N LYS A 31 -12.35 17.42 -15.45
CA LYS A 31 -13.75 17.90 -15.41
C LYS A 31 -14.69 16.82 -14.89
N ASP A 32 -14.47 15.59 -15.35
CA ASP A 32 -15.17 14.40 -14.87
C ASP A 32 -14.62 14.01 -13.48
N LYS A 33 -15.45 14.22 -12.45
CA LYS A 33 -15.10 13.94 -11.06
C LYS A 33 -15.23 12.47 -10.71
N ASP A 34 -16.02 11.69 -11.46
CA ASP A 34 -16.11 10.25 -11.28
C ASP A 34 -14.84 9.58 -11.79
N LEU A 35 -14.30 10.06 -12.91
CA LEU A 35 -12.99 9.60 -13.41
C LEU A 35 -11.84 9.98 -12.48
N ALA A 36 -11.84 11.22 -11.97
CA ALA A 36 -10.85 11.65 -10.97
C ALA A 36 -10.91 10.79 -9.70
N THR A 37 -12.12 10.46 -9.23
CA THR A 37 -12.37 9.56 -8.10
C THR A 37 -11.75 8.19 -8.34
N LYS A 38 -11.98 7.59 -9.52
CA LYS A 38 -11.39 6.29 -9.88
C LYS A 38 -9.86 6.30 -9.87
N TYR A 39 -9.23 7.38 -10.33
CA TYR A 39 -7.77 7.50 -10.26
C TYR A 39 -7.25 7.58 -8.82
N LEU A 40 -7.93 8.33 -7.95
CA LEU A 40 -7.56 8.38 -6.53
C LEU A 40 -7.75 7.01 -5.86
N TRP A 41 -8.84 6.31 -6.16
CA TRP A 41 -9.07 4.94 -5.70
C TRP A 41 -7.97 3.99 -6.17
N TYR A 42 -7.60 4.05 -7.44
CA TYR A 42 -6.51 3.26 -7.99
C TYR A 42 -5.21 3.47 -7.20
N ILE A 43 -4.80 4.72 -6.97
CA ILE A 43 -3.55 5.03 -6.25
C ILE A 43 -3.60 4.46 -4.82
N VAL A 44 -4.70 4.67 -4.11
CA VAL A 44 -4.84 4.25 -2.71
C VAL A 44 -4.93 2.73 -2.60
N LEU A 45 -5.81 2.08 -3.37
CA LEU A 45 -6.01 0.62 -3.33
C LEU A 45 -4.75 -0.14 -3.75
N LYS A 46 -3.97 0.39 -4.69
CA LYS A 46 -2.73 -0.25 -5.13
C LYS A 46 -1.61 -0.17 -4.10
N ASN A 47 -1.52 0.93 -3.33
CA ASN A 47 -0.29 1.28 -2.62
C ASN A 47 -0.43 1.35 -1.10
N LYS A 48 -1.63 1.49 -0.54
CA LYS A 48 -1.81 1.55 0.90
C LYS A 48 -1.63 0.14 1.49
N TYR A 49 -0.76 -0.02 2.48
CA TYR A 49 -0.36 -1.33 3.00
C TYR A 49 -1.50 -2.18 3.60
N ASP A 50 -2.58 -1.54 4.08
CA ASP A 50 -3.79 -2.17 4.63
C ASP A 50 -4.95 -2.19 3.62
N SER A 51 -4.68 -1.89 2.35
CA SER A 51 -5.62 -2.14 1.27
C SER A 51 -5.86 -3.65 1.16
N PRO A 52 -7.10 -4.11 0.96
CA PRO A 52 -7.40 -5.53 0.78
C PRO A 52 -6.63 -6.10 -0.41
N TYR A 53 -6.38 -5.32 -1.47
CA TYR A 53 -5.56 -5.75 -2.59
C TYR A 53 -4.12 -6.01 -2.17
N VAL A 54 -3.53 -5.13 -1.37
CA VAL A 54 -2.15 -5.31 -0.89
C VAL A 54 -2.06 -6.43 0.15
N GLU A 55 -3.09 -6.65 0.95
CA GLU A 55 -3.12 -7.69 1.98
C GLU A 55 -3.38 -9.10 1.42
N THR A 56 -4.19 -9.23 0.36
CA THR A 56 -4.70 -10.53 -0.09
C THR A 56 -4.29 -10.93 -1.51
N MET A 57 -3.68 -10.03 -2.29
CA MET A 57 -3.36 -10.28 -3.70
C MET A 57 -1.85 -10.21 -3.95
N GLU A 58 -1.38 -11.04 -4.88
CA GLU A 58 -0.01 -10.92 -5.40
C GLU A 58 0.19 -9.58 -6.10
N ARG A 59 1.34 -8.93 -5.87
CA ARG A 59 1.54 -7.54 -6.32
C ARG A 59 1.46 -7.35 -7.82
N ASP A 60 1.97 -8.30 -8.58
CA ASP A 60 1.95 -8.27 -10.04
C ASP A 60 0.51 -8.31 -10.60
N LEU A 61 -0.45 -8.79 -9.82
CA LEU A 61 -1.86 -8.89 -10.20
C LEU A 61 -2.69 -7.68 -9.76
N ILE A 62 -2.20 -6.87 -8.81
CA ILE A 62 -2.96 -5.74 -8.24
C ILE A 62 -3.28 -4.70 -9.32
N GLU A 63 -2.26 -4.23 -10.03
CA GLU A 63 -2.42 -3.20 -11.06
C GLU A 63 -3.37 -3.62 -12.20
N PRO A 64 -3.18 -4.78 -12.88
CA PRO A 64 -4.09 -5.19 -13.95
C PRO A 64 -5.51 -5.43 -13.45
N THR A 65 -5.67 -5.97 -12.23
CA THR A 65 -7.01 -6.18 -11.62
C THR A 65 -7.72 -4.85 -11.39
N LEU A 66 -7.07 -3.90 -10.71
CA LEU A 66 -7.65 -2.58 -10.45
C LEU A 66 -7.95 -1.83 -11.75
N LYS A 67 -7.08 -1.94 -12.76
CA LYS A 67 -7.33 -1.30 -14.06
C LYS A 67 -8.56 -1.87 -14.76
N LYS A 68 -8.72 -3.20 -14.72
CA LYS A 68 -9.89 -3.88 -15.26
C LYS A 68 -11.17 -3.50 -14.52
N GLU A 69 -11.15 -3.45 -13.20
CA GLU A 69 -12.34 -3.15 -12.39
C GLU A 69 -12.76 -1.68 -12.48
N LEU A 70 -11.81 -0.75 -12.45
CA LEU A 70 -12.10 0.69 -12.44
C LEU A 70 -12.34 1.26 -13.84
N PHE A 71 -11.62 0.76 -14.85
CA PHE A 71 -11.61 1.31 -16.21
C PHE A 71 -12.08 0.33 -17.29
N GLY A 72 -12.40 -0.91 -16.93
CA GLY A 72 -12.87 -1.94 -17.87
C GLY A 72 -11.77 -2.57 -18.73
N ASN A 73 -10.50 -2.20 -18.52
CA ASN A 73 -9.37 -2.67 -19.31
C ASN A 73 -8.14 -2.87 -18.42
N GLU A 74 -7.61 -4.08 -18.34
CA GLU A 74 -6.41 -4.42 -17.55
C GLU A 74 -5.14 -3.68 -18.04
N ASN A 75 -5.10 -3.31 -19.32
CA ASN A 75 -4.01 -2.59 -19.96
C ASN A 75 -4.30 -1.09 -20.11
N TYR A 76 -5.21 -0.54 -19.29
CA TYR A 76 -5.53 0.88 -19.33
C TYR A 76 -4.28 1.75 -19.08
N GLU A 77 -3.99 2.67 -20.00
CA GLU A 77 -2.89 3.63 -19.87
C GLU A 77 -3.32 4.78 -18.97
N LEU A 78 -2.64 4.91 -17.83
CA LEU A 78 -2.92 5.99 -16.88
C LEU A 78 -2.34 7.31 -17.41
N PRO A 79 -3.08 8.43 -17.28
CA PRO A 79 -2.54 9.74 -17.59
C PRO A 79 -1.32 10.06 -16.73
N GLU A 80 -0.35 10.77 -17.30
CA GLU A 80 0.89 11.20 -16.64
C GLU A 80 0.66 11.85 -15.26
N ILE A 81 -0.39 12.66 -15.13
CA ILE A 81 -0.73 13.31 -13.84
C ILE A 81 -1.10 12.32 -12.74
N VAL A 82 -1.65 11.16 -13.10
CA VAL A 82 -2.00 10.09 -12.16
C VAL A 82 -0.73 9.38 -11.69
N ILE A 83 0.19 9.10 -12.60
CA ILE A 83 1.50 8.50 -12.30
C ILE A 83 2.29 9.43 -11.36
N GLN A 84 2.36 10.73 -11.67
CA GLN A 84 3.03 11.71 -10.82
C GLN A 84 2.40 11.82 -9.43
N ALA A 85 1.07 11.69 -9.33
CA ALA A 85 0.38 11.70 -8.06
C ALA A 85 0.67 10.43 -7.25
N GLU A 86 0.75 9.26 -7.90
CA GLU A 86 1.14 7.99 -7.29
C GLU A 86 2.56 8.04 -6.71
N ASP A 87 3.53 8.54 -7.49
CA ASP A 87 4.92 8.64 -7.04
C ASP A 87 5.08 9.64 -5.89
N SER A 88 4.37 10.77 -5.98
CA SER A 88 4.34 11.77 -4.92
C SER A 88 3.69 11.24 -3.64
N TRP A 89 2.68 10.37 -3.76
CA TRP A 89 2.05 9.70 -2.63
C TRP A 89 3.03 8.73 -1.98
N LYS A 90 3.58 7.77 -2.74
CA LYS A 90 4.55 6.78 -2.26
C LYS A 90 5.70 7.44 -1.50
N SER A 91 6.33 8.45 -2.08
CA SER A 91 7.48 9.14 -1.48
C SER A 91 7.19 9.87 -0.17
N ARG A 92 5.92 10.14 0.15
CA ARG A 92 5.51 10.91 1.33
C ARG A 92 4.79 10.09 2.38
N THR A 93 4.14 9.00 1.98
CA THR A 93 3.47 8.10 2.91
C THR A 93 4.37 6.98 3.39
N TYR A 94 5.30 6.48 2.56
CA TYR A 94 6.26 5.47 2.99
C TYR A 94 7.22 6.05 4.04
N SER A 95 6.99 5.73 5.30
CA SER A 95 8.01 5.89 6.34
C SER A 95 9.16 4.88 6.10
N LEU A 96 10.32 5.11 6.74
CA LEU A 96 11.41 4.12 6.71
C LEU A 96 10.94 2.74 7.21
N LEU A 97 10.10 2.72 8.25
CA LEU A 97 9.55 1.48 8.80
C LEU A 97 8.59 0.80 7.82
N GLU A 98 7.77 1.58 7.10
CA GLU A 98 6.87 1.06 6.06
C GLU A 98 7.67 0.50 4.87
N TYR A 99 8.70 1.22 4.41
CA TYR A 99 9.61 0.74 3.36
C TYR A 99 10.31 -0.56 3.74
N MET A 100 10.81 -0.66 4.98
CA MET A 100 11.44 -1.89 5.47
C MET A 100 10.45 -3.04 5.56
N LEU A 101 9.25 -2.78 6.09
CA LEU A 101 8.18 -3.77 6.19
C LEU A 101 7.76 -4.28 4.81
N ASP A 102 7.61 -3.38 3.84
CA ASP A 102 7.26 -3.68 2.46
C ASP A 102 8.30 -4.60 1.81
N GLY A 103 9.58 -4.28 1.98
CA GLY A 103 10.69 -5.11 1.49
C GLY A 103 10.72 -6.50 2.12
N LEU A 104 10.41 -6.63 3.40
CA LEU A 104 10.32 -7.93 4.08
C LEU A 104 9.15 -8.77 3.56
N LEU A 105 7.98 -8.15 3.34
CA LEU A 105 6.82 -8.83 2.77
C LEU A 105 7.08 -9.33 1.35
N LEU A 106 7.74 -8.53 0.51
CA LEU A 106 8.17 -8.94 -0.84
C LEU A 106 9.08 -10.17 -0.82
N LYS A 107 10.01 -10.24 0.14
CA LYS A 107 10.88 -11.41 0.29
C LYS A 107 10.11 -12.66 0.71
N LEU A 108 9.11 -12.52 1.58
CA LEU A 108 8.24 -13.64 1.96
C LEU A 108 7.36 -14.10 0.80
N GLU A 109 6.83 -13.17 -0.01
CA GLU A 109 6.07 -13.51 -1.23
C GLU A 109 6.93 -14.34 -2.19
N GLY A 110 8.18 -13.93 -2.43
CA GLY A 110 9.11 -14.70 -3.25
C GLY A 110 9.42 -16.10 -2.68
N ALA A 111 9.59 -16.22 -1.37
CA ALA A 111 9.78 -17.51 -0.71
C ALA A 111 8.55 -18.41 -0.84
N ALA A 112 7.35 -17.86 -0.65
CA ALA A 112 6.09 -18.59 -0.81
C ALA A 112 5.90 -19.09 -2.25
N LYS A 113 6.18 -18.23 -3.25
CA LYS A 113 6.17 -18.60 -4.67
C LYS A 113 7.13 -19.74 -4.96
N TYR A 114 8.37 -19.65 -4.45
CA TYR A 114 9.36 -20.72 -4.60
C TYR A 114 8.84 -22.06 -4.07
N TYR A 115 8.34 -22.10 -2.82
CA TYR A 115 7.83 -23.34 -2.23
C TYR A 115 6.60 -23.91 -2.95
N HIS A 116 5.74 -23.05 -3.49
CA HIS A 116 4.57 -23.50 -4.24
C HIS A 116 4.96 -24.14 -5.58
N LEU A 117 5.95 -23.56 -6.27
CA LEU A 117 6.44 -24.05 -7.54
C LEU A 117 7.31 -25.30 -7.39
N SER A 118 8.01 -25.47 -6.26
CA SER A 118 8.86 -26.63 -5.97
C SER A 118 8.10 -27.87 -5.50
N LYS A 119 6.76 -27.89 -5.57
CA LYS A 119 5.92 -28.95 -5.00
C LYS A 119 6.18 -30.35 -5.61
N ASP A 120 6.62 -30.39 -6.86
CA ASP A 120 6.85 -31.60 -7.64
C ASP A 120 8.35 -31.96 -7.70
N ASP A 121 9.21 -31.19 -7.02
CA ASP A 121 10.65 -31.45 -6.99
C ASP A 121 10.94 -32.72 -6.20
N GLU A 122 11.92 -33.49 -6.66
CA GLU A 122 12.34 -34.72 -5.97
C GLU A 122 13.00 -34.36 -4.64
N MET A 123 12.38 -34.81 -3.53
CA MET A 123 12.81 -34.44 -2.18
C MET A 123 13.69 -35.51 -1.54
N ASP A 124 14.97 -35.21 -1.32
CA ASP A 124 15.84 -36.00 -0.46
C ASP A 124 15.71 -35.60 1.03
N LEU A 125 16.31 -36.39 1.92
CA LEU A 125 16.30 -36.13 3.37
C LEU A 125 16.91 -34.78 3.76
N ASP A 126 17.87 -34.27 2.99
CA ASP A 126 18.49 -32.97 3.23
C ASP A 126 17.56 -31.81 2.83
N SER A 127 16.86 -31.96 1.71
CA SER A 127 15.83 -31.04 1.22
C SER A 127 14.67 -30.95 2.19
N ILE A 128 14.21 -32.09 2.74
CA ILE A 128 13.19 -32.12 3.80
C ILE A 128 13.64 -31.33 5.04
N LYS A 129 14.90 -31.48 5.47
CA LYS A 129 15.44 -30.73 6.62
C LYS A 129 15.49 -29.23 6.33
N LYS A 130 16.04 -28.83 5.18
CA LYS A 130 16.11 -27.42 4.76
C LYS A 130 14.73 -26.76 4.69
N LEU A 131 13.72 -27.49 4.18
CA LEU A 131 12.33 -27.05 4.15
C LEU A 131 11.78 -26.84 5.57
N THR A 132 12.00 -27.80 6.47
CA THR A 132 11.50 -27.75 7.84
C THR A 132 12.16 -26.64 8.66
N ASP A 133 13.48 -26.45 8.49
CA ASP A 133 14.23 -25.35 9.11
C ASP A 133 13.82 -23.99 8.54
N GLY A 134 13.60 -23.91 7.23
CA GLY A 134 13.02 -22.75 6.57
C GLY A 134 11.66 -22.37 7.16
N ALA A 135 10.76 -23.33 7.31
CA ALA A 135 9.44 -23.14 7.92
C ALA A 135 9.52 -22.63 9.37
N LYS A 136 10.41 -23.20 10.17
CA LYS A 136 10.64 -22.75 11.56
C LYS A 136 11.16 -21.32 11.63
N ASN A 137 12.10 -20.94 10.76
CA ASN A 137 12.62 -19.58 10.70
C ASN A 137 11.57 -18.57 10.19
N MET A 138 10.73 -18.98 9.22
CA MET A 138 9.63 -18.15 8.71
C MET A 138 8.63 -17.77 9.81
N ALA A 139 8.33 -18.65 10.76
CA ALA A 139 7.44 -18.33 11.88
C ALA A 139 7.92 -17.10 12.68
N GLY A 140 9.22 -17.04 13.01
CA GLY A 140 9.81 -15.89 13.73
C GLY A 140 9.86 -14.62 12.88
N VAL A 141 10.06 -14.75 11.57
CA VAL A 141 10.00 -13.62 10.62
C VAL A 141 8.57 -13.06 10.55
N ILE A 142 7.55 -13.91 10.43
CA ILE A 142 6.14 -13.51 10.41
C ILE A 142 5.76 -12.77 11.70
N GLU A 143 6.14 -13.30 12.86
CA GLU A 143 5.89 -12.64 14.16
C GLU A 143 6.53 -11.24 14.21
N SER A 144 7.78 -11.12 13.76
CA SER A 144 8.50 -9.85 13.68
C SER A 144 7.82 -8.85 12.74
N ILE A 145 7.32 -9.32 11.59
CA ILE A 145 6.57 -8.53 10.61
C ILE A 145 5.23 -8.06 11.20
N VAL A 146 4.50 -8.92 11.92
CA VAL A 146 3.25 -8.53 12.60
C VAL A 146 3.52 -7.42 13.61
N LYS A 147 4.60 -7.53 14.37
CA LYS A 147 5.02 -6.49 15.33
C LYS A 147 5.38 -5.18 14.61
N LEU A 148 6.12 -5.24 13.50
CA LEU A 148 6.44 -4.08 12.68
C LEU A 148 5.17 -3.43 12.10
N LYS A 149 4.20 -4.21 11.60
CA LYS A 149 2.88 -3.71 11.18
C LYS A 149 2.18 -2.93 12.28
N SER A 150 2.17 -3.46 13.51
CA SER A 150 1.58 -2.75 14.66
C SER A 150 2.32 -1.45 14.99
N GLN A 151 3.66 -1.41 14.84
CA GLN A 151 4.45 -0.21 15.06
C GLN A 151 4.20 0.87 13.99
N VAL A 152 4.14 0.48 12.71
CA VAL A 152 3.79 1.38 11.60
C VAL A 152 2.41 1.99 11.83
N ARG A 153 1.39 1.18 12.16
CA ARG A 153 0.05 1.66 12.54
C ARG A 153 0.08 2.66 13.68
N ALA A 154 0.89 2.39 14.72
CA ALA A 154 1.01 3.28 15.86
C ALA A 154 1.70 4.62 15.49
N GLU A 155 2.67 4.62 14.58
CA GLU A 155 3.29 5.84 14.07
C GLU A 155 2.30 6.69 13.26
N GLU A 156 1.49 6.08 12.40
CA GLU A 156 0.47 6.81 11.64
C GLU A 156 -0.54 7.51 12.56
N ILE A 157 -1.00 6.81 13.61
CA ILE A 157 -1.90 7.37 14.62
C ILE A 157 -1.23 8.54 15.36
N LYS A 158 0.04 8.40 15.74
CA LYS A 158 0.80 9.45 16.43
C LYS A 158 1.03 10.67 15.53
N ASN A 159 1.40 10.46 14.27
CA ASN A 159 1.56 11.56 13.31
C ASN A 159 0.25 12.30 13.06
N SER A 160 -0.90 11.62 13.17
CA SER A 160 -2.20 12.27 13.07
C SER A 160 -2.66 13.05 14.31
N LYS A 161 -2.00 12.93 15.47
CA LYS A 161 -2.35 13.65 16.70
C LYS A 161 -1.19 14.52 17.19
N VAL A 162 -1.25 15.84 16.98
CA VAL A 162 -0.26 16.77 17.56
C VAL A 162 -0.60 17.11 19.01
N ARG A 163 0.44 17.33 19.84
CA ARG A 163 0.34 17.93 21.19
C ARG A 163 -0.44 19.24 21.11
N GLY A 164 -1.74 19.19 21.43
CA GLY A 164 -2.69 20.29 21.27
C GLY A 164 -4.07 19.87 20.76
N GLY A 165 -4.25 18.63 20.30
CA GLY A 165 -5.56 18.10 19.90
C GLY A 165 -6.02 18.45 18.48
N GLY A 166 -5.16 19.11 17.68
CA GLY A 166 -5.38 19.28 16.24
C GLY A 166 -4.76 18.15 15.44
N GLU A 167 -5.46 17.69 14.40
CA GLU A 167 -4.88 16.84 13.35
C GLU A 167 -3.95 17.69 12.49
N MET A 168 -2.67 17.33 12.38
CA MET A 168 -1.73 17.97 11.47
C MET A 168 -1.51 17.03 10.29
N ASN A 169 -1.78 17.55 9.11
CA ASN A 169 -1.62 16.77 7.89
C ASN A 169 -0.10 16.71 7.53
N PRO A 170 0.48 15.51 7.28
CA PRO A 170 1.88 15.36 6.81
C PRO A 170 2.22 16.14 5.53
N PHE A 171 1.21 16.63 4.83
CA PHE A 171 1.31 17.46 3.62
C PHE A 171 1.20 18.98 3.90
N GLU A 172 1.07 19.41 5.15
CA GLU A 172 1.12 20.83 5.52
C GLU A 172 2.55 21.40 5.45
N LEU A 173 2.71 22.51 4.73
CA LEU A 173 3.96 23.27 4.77
C LEU A 173 4.10 23.96 6.13
N PRO A 174 5.28 23.94 6.77
CA PRO A 174 5.50 24.67 8.01
C PRO A 174 5.22 26.16 7.75
N LYS A 175 4.35 26.77 8.57
CA LYS A 175 4.07 28.21 8.51
C LYS A 175 5.39 28.96 8.59
N LYS A 176 5.77 29.66 7.51
CA LYS A 176 6.86 30.63 7.55
C LYS A 176 6.54 31.59 8.69
N LYS A 177 7.39 31.61 9.72
CA LYS A 177 7.39 32.70 10.68
C LYS A 177 7.77 33.96 9.88
N LEU A 178 6.82 34.88 9.79
CA LEU A 178 7.06 36.26 9.37
C LEU A 178 7.98 36.93 10.40
#